data_AF-A0A8C4QX20-F1
#
_entry.id   AF-A0A8C4QX20-F1
#
_cell.length_a   1.000
_cell.length_b   1.000
_cell.length_c   1.000
_cell.angle_alpha   90.00
_cell.angle_beta   90.00
_cell.angle_gamma   90.00
#
_symmetry.space_group_name_H-M   'P 1'
#
loop_
_entity.id
_entity.type
_entity.pdbx_description
1 polymer ?
#
loop_
_entity_poly.entity_id
_entity_poly.type
_entity_poly.pdbx_seq_one_letter_code
_entity_poly.pdbx_strand_id
1 'polypeptide(L)'
;MSRVRSRSHLYNTSPARLSSHSCLPAKHLPFQYITPGTQDWPSVDFPSSAFKISQSSVLPDVAEGVATQADIPPLDTAWAESQRKKALLKLEKLDTDLKNYKGNSIKESIRRGHDDLGDHYLDCGDLSNALKCYSRARDYCTSSKHVVNMCLNVIKVSVYLQNWSHVLSYVSKAETTPEIAERGDRDSQQMAVVTRLKCAAGLAELATKKYKQAAKFFLQASFDHCDFPEMLSPNNVAVYGGLCALATFDRQELQRNIISSR
;
A
#
# COMPACT_ATOMS: atom_id res chain seq x y z
N MET A 1 34.17 52.73 32.15
CA MET A 1 33.23 53.69 31.51
C MET A 1 32.11 52.91 30.81
N SER A 2 30.90 53.01 31.38
CA SER A 2 29.54 53.00 30.75
C SER A 2 29.18 51.85 29.78
N ARG A 3 28.28 50.87 30.04
CA ARG A 3 27.03 50.69 30.83
C ARG A 3 25.78 51.42 30.29
N VAL A 4 24.92 50.70 29.53
CA VAL A 4 23.43 50.76 29.49
C VAL A 4 22.96 49.41 28.89
N ARG A 5 22.30 48.43 29.55
CA ARG A 5 21.05 48.27 30.32
C ARG A 5 19.76 48.05 29.48
N SER A 6 19.31 46.79 29.45
CA SER A 6 17.95 46.26 29.68
C SER A 6 16.72 46.78 28.90
N ARG A 7 15.94 45.84 28.33
CA ARG A 7 14.53 45.61 28.74
C ARG A 7 13.98 44.25 28.29
N SER A 8 13.60 43.46 29.28
CA SER A 8 12.64 42.36 29.25
C SER A 8 11.22 42.91 29.53
N HIS A 9 10.18 42.25 29.00
CA HIS A 9 8.79 42.07 29.50
C HIS A 9 7.91 41.59 28.32
N LEU A 10 7.42 40.34 28.30
CA LEU A 10 6.30 39.73 29.04
C LEU A 10 4.95 39.85 28.31
N TYR A 11 4.20 38.73 28.37
CA TYR A 11 2.77 38.52 28.04
C TYR A 11 2.41 38.35 26.54
N ASN A 12 1.48 37.51 26.10
CA ASN A 12 0.73 36.36 26.59
C ASN A 12 -0.17 35.92 25.40
N THR A 13 -0.77 34.73 25.50
CA THR A 13 -2.03 34.29 24.85
C THR A 13 -2.10 34.04 23.34
N SER A 14 -2.36 32.76 23.03
CA SER A 14 -3.07 32.25 21.83
C SER A 14 -4.41 32.96 21.61
N PRO A 15 -5.00 32.93 20.39
CA PRO A 15 -5.99 31.87 20.17
C PRO A 15 -6.01 31.28 18.74
N ALA A 16 -6.61 30.09 18.69
CA ALA A 16 -7.01 29.32 17.52
C ALA A 16 -7.92 30.07 16.53
N ARG A 17 -7.78 29.73 15.24
CA ARG A 17 -8.81 29.78 14.17
C ARG A 17 -8.29 28.96 12.96
N LEU A 18 -8.68 27.70 12.74
CA LEU A 18 -9.88 27.21 12.04
C LEU A 18 -10.19 27.89 10.69
N SER A 19 -9.82 27.22 9.59
CA SER A 19 -10.52 27.13 8.29
C SER A 19 -9.71 26.19 7.37
N SER A 20 -10.05 24.91 7.22
CA SER A 20 -11.07 24.31 6.33
C SER A 20 -10.64 24.19 4.86
N HIS A 21 -10.87 22.98 4.30
CA HIS A 21 -10.67 22.51 2.92
C HIS A 21 -9.21 22.12 2.58
N SER A 22 -8.86 20.87 2.28
CA SER A 22 -9.50 19.97 1.31
C SER A 22 -9.36 18.48 1.70
N CYS A 23 -10.50 17.79 1.82
CA CYS A 23 -10.60 16.33 1.88
C CYS A 23 -10.12 15.71 0.56
N LEU A 24 -9.17 14.78 0.64
CA LEU A 24 -8.87 13.83 -0.44
C LEU A 24 -9.89 12.68 -0.36
N PRO A 25 -10.62 12.33 -1.43
CA PRO A 25 -11.52 11.20 -1.40
C PRO A 25 -10.75 9.87 -1.50
N ALA A 26 -11.08 8.96 -0.60
CA ALA A 26 -10.68 7.56 -0.62
C ALA A 26 -11.12 6.91 -1.94
N LYS A 27 -10.15 6.38 -2.71
CA LYS A 27 -10.43 5.60 -3.91
C LYS A 27 -10.82 4.17 -3.51
N HIS A 28 -12.13 3.90 -3.44
CA HIS A 28 -12.65 2.53 -3.52
C HIS A 28 -12.52 2.04 -4.97
N LEU A 29 -11.65 1.04 -5.20
CA LEU A 29 -11.65 0.28 -6.45
C LEU A 29 -12.60 -0.92 -6.31
N PRO A 30 -13.39 -1.26 -7.35
CA PRO A 30 -14.31 -2.39 -7.30
C PRO A 30 -13.55 -3.72 -7.41
N PHE A 31 -13.78 -4.60 -6.43
CA PHE A 31 -13.38 -6.00 -6.46
C PHE A 31 -14.17 -6.70 -7.59
N GLN A 32 -13.52 -7.04 -8.71
CA GLN A 32 -14.10 -7.95 -9.70
C GLN A 32 -14.01 -9.38 -9.15
N TYR A 33 -15.16 -9.95 -8.81
CA TYR A 33 -15.29 -11.38 -8.54
C TYR A 33 -15.18 -12.15 -9.87
N ILE A 34 -14.14 -12.99 -9.98
CA ILE A 34 -14.02 -14.01 -11.02
C ILE A 34 -14.80 -15.24 -10.52
N THR A 35 -15.85 -15.62 -11.24
CA THR A 35 -16.60 -16.86 -11.02
C THR A 35 -15.76 -18.07 -11.45
N PRO A 36 -15.51 -19.08 -10.59
CA PRO A 36 -14.99 -20.36 -11.04
C PRO A 36 -16.11 -21.23 -11.60
N GLY A 37 -15.80 -21.90 -12.72
CA GLY A 37 -16.67 -22.82 -13.42
C GLY A 37 -17.04 -24.08 -12.64
N THR A 38 -18.09 -24.67 -13.17
CA THR A 38 -18.81 -25.91 -12.84
C THR A 38 -17.88 -27.09 -12.53
N GLN A 39 -17.98 -27.63 -11.30
CA GLN A 39 -17.56 -29.00 -10.99
C GLN A 39 -18.53 -29.58 -9.96
N ASP A 40 -19.20 -30.65 -10.38
CA ASP A 40 -20.35 -31.30 -9.74
C ASP A 40 -20.07 -31.83 -8.32
N TRP A 41 -21.00 -31.55 -7.39
CA TRP A 41 -21.11 -32.22 -6.09
C TRP A 41 -22.46 -32.95 -6.02
N PRO A 42 -22.52 -34.18 -5.47
CA PRO A 42 -23.71 -35.01 -5.53
C PRO A 42 -24.85 -34.48 -4.64
N SER A 43 -26.06 -34.53 -5.20
CA SER A 43 -27.33 -34.07 -4.63
C SER A 43 -27.68 -34.76 -3.32
N VAL A 44 -28.13 -33.97 -2.34
CA VAL A 44 -28.84 -34.46 -1.15
C VAL A 44 -30.16 -33.71 -1.06
N ASP A 45 -31.26 -34.43 -1.26
CA ASP A 45 -32.63 -33.94 -1.34
C ASP A 45 -33.13 -33.39 0.01
N PHE A 46 -33.79 -32.22 -0.02
CA PHE A 46 -34.68 -31.77 1.05
C PHE A 46 -36.04 -31.33 0.48
N PRO A 47 -37.16 -31.79 1.07
CA PRO A 47 -38.48 -31.72 0.45
C PRO A 47 -39.11 -30.33 0.53
N SER A 48 -39.70 -29.91 -0.59
CA SER A 48 -40.52 -28.72 -0.75
C SER A 48 -41.92 -28.95 -0.19
N SER A 49 -42.25 -28.36 0.97
CA SER A 49 -43.64 -28.10 1.34
C SER A 49 -43.75 -27.09 2.49
N ALA A 50 -44.81 -26.28 2.42
CA ALA A 50 -45.35 -25.38 3.45
C ALA A 50 -44.78 -23.95 3.53
N PHE A 51 -45.08 -23.13 2.51
CA PHE A 51 -45.20 -21.68 2.68
C PHE A 51 -46.69 -21.32 2.74
N LYS A 52 -47.18 -20.95 3.93
CA LYS A 52 -48.38 -20.11 4.15
C LYS A 52 -48.58 -19.90 5.66
N ILE A 53 -48.23 -18.72 6.17
CA ILE A 53 -48.90 -18.14 7.34
C ILE A 53 -49.17 -16.67 7.08
N SER A 54 -50.46 -16.35 7.23
CA SER A 54 -51.12 -15.07 7.13
C SER A 54 -50.77 -14.15 8.30
N GLN A 55 -50.85 -12.85 8.04
CA GLN A 55 -50.68 -11.72 8.95
C GLN A 55 -51.44 -11.84 10.27
N SER A 56 -50.80 -11.52 11.40
CA SER A 56 -51.27 -10.50 12.37
C SER A 56 -50.30 -10.29 13.55
N SER A 57 -50.03 -9.00 13.79
CA SER A 57 -49.74 -8.33 15.07
C SER A 57 -48.49 -8.63 15.91
N VAL A 58 -47.58 -7.64 15.86
CA VAL A 58 -46.91 -6.92 16.97
C VAL A 58 -45.74 -7.61 17.68
N LEU A 59 -44.54 -7.29 17.21
CA LEU A 59 -43.38 -6.95 18.04
C LEU A 59 -42.67 -5.74 17.38
N PRO A 60 -42.21 -4.72 18.14
CA PRO A 60 -41.61 -3.52 17.56
C PRO A 60 -40.16 -3.79 17.14
N ASP A 61 -39.90 -3.75 15.84
CA ASP A 61 -38.56 -3.80 15.26
C ASP A 61 -37.96 -2.38 15.27
N VAL A 62 -36.94 -2.16 16.11
CA VAL A 62 -36.15 -0.91 16.15
C VAL A 62 -35.09 -0.98 15.03
N ALA A 63 -35.57 -1.09 13.80
CA ALA A 63 -34.75 -1.07 12.60
C ALA A 63 -35.50 -0.54 11.36
N GLU A 64 -36.51 0.33 11.54
CA GLU A 64 -36.96 1.19 10.44
C GLU A 64 -36.08 2.44 10.34
N GLY A 65 -34.83 2.21 9.95
CA GLY A 65 -34.02 3.18 9.23
C GLY A 65 -34.03 2.77 7.78
N VAL A 66 -35.08 3.18 7.05
CA VAL A 66 -35.16 3.06 5.59
C VAL A 66 -33.90 3.68 5.00
N ALA A 67 -32.93 2.85 4.60
CA ALA A 67 -31.87 3.28 3.71
C ALA A 67 -32.52 3.51 2.35
N THR A 68 -33.09 4.70 2.15
CA THR A 68 -33.47 5.17 0.83
C THR A 68 -32.25 5.05 -0.06
N GLN A 69 -32.42 4.35 -1.19
CA GLN A 69 -31.52 4.29 -2.34
C GLN A 69 -31.28 5.67 -3.01
N ALA A 70 -31.40 6.77 -2.25
CA ALA A 70 -31.35 8.15 -2.68
C ALA A 70 -30.28 8.88 -1.85
N ASP A 71 -29.04 8.82 -2.31
CA ASP A 71 -28.02 9.90 -2.23
C ASP A 71 -26.64 9.44 -2.75
N ILE A 72 -26.61 8.61 -3.79
CA ILE A 72 -25.36 8.44 -4.56
C ILE A 72 -25.34 9.58 -5.57
N PRO A 73 -24.42 10.55 -5.47
CA PRO A 73 -24.35 11.65 -6.42
C PRO A 73 -24.16 11.09 -7.85
N PRO A 74 -24.86 11.66 -8.85
CA PRO A 74 -24.76 11.19 -10.22
C PRO A 74 -23.33 11.35 -10.74
N LEU A 75 -22.93 10.44 -11.63
CA LEU A 75 -21.61 10.48 -12.26
C LEU A 75 -21.44 11.80 -13.03
N ASP A 76 -20.48 12.62 -12.61
CA ASP A 76 -20.08 13.82 -13.33
C ASP A 76 -19.24 13.43 -14.56
N THR A 77 -19.92 13.26 -15.69
CA THR A 77 -19.30 12.91 -16.97
C THR A 77 -18.38 14.01 -17.49
N ALA A 78 -18.71 15.29 -17.24
CA ALA A 78 -17.90 16.41 -17.67
C ALA A 78 -16.56 16.46 -16.90
N TRP A 79 -16.61 16.20 -15.59
CA TRP A 79 -15.39 16.05 -14.79
C TRP A 79 -14.57 14.84 -15.25
N ALA A 80 -15.22 13.68 -15.47
CA ALA A 80 -14.53 12.46 -15.92
C ALA A 80 -13.81 12.65 -17.25
N GLU A 81 -14.47 13.27 -18.24
CA GLU A 81 -13.85 13.59 -19.54
C GLU A 81 -12.71 14.60 -19.41
N SER A 82 -12.88 15.63 -18.58
CA SER A 82 -11.84 16.62 -18.30
C SER A 82 -10.60 15.97 -17.65
N GLN A 83 -10.80 15.09 -16.68
CA GLN A 83 -9.70 14.35 -16.05
C GLN A 83 -9.03 13.39 -17.03
N ARG A 84 -9.79 12.68 -17.86
CA ARG A 84 -9.24 11.79 -18.89
C ARG A 84 -8.38 12.55 -19.89
N LYS A 85 -8.83 13.73 -20.33
CA LYS A 85 -8.06 14.60 -21.23
C LYS A 85 -6.77 15.09 -20.57
N LYS A 86 -6.82 15.52 -19.30
CA LYS A 86 -5.64 15.93 -18.53
C LYS A 86 -4.64 14.80 -18.35
N ALA A 87 -5.11 13.59 -18.05
CA ALA A 87 -4.27 12.40 -17.93
C ALA A 87 -3.56 12.09 -19.26
N LEU A 88 -4.28 12.09 -20.39
CA LEU A 88 -3.69 11.82 -21.70
C LEU A 88 -2.63 12.86 -22.09
N LEU A 89 -2.90 14.15 -21.86
CA LEU A 89 -1.91 15.21 -22.13
C LEU A 89 -0.65 15.07 -21.26
N LYS A 90 -0.80 14.64 -20.00
CA LYS A 90 0.34 14.36 -19.12
C LYS A 90 1.14 13.17 -19.64
N LEU A 91 0.47 12.11 -20.09
CA LEU A 91 1.11 10.94 -20.70
C LEU A 91 1.94 11.32 -21.94
N GLU A 92 1.34 12.05 -22.88
CA GLU A 92 2.02 12.49 -24.12
C GLU A 92 3.25 13.35 -23.82
N LYS A 93 3.15 14.23 -22.81
CA LYS A 93 4.27 15.04 -22.35
C LYS A 93 5.40 14.17 -21.78
N LEU A 94 5.08 13.24 -20.86
CA LEU A 94 6.07 12.35 -20.26
C LEU A 94 6.76 11.46 -21.31
N ASP A 95 6.02 10.95 -22.30
CA ASP A 95 6.58 10.17 -23.40
C ASP A 95 7.52 11.00 -24.29
N THR A 96 7.19 12.28 -24.51
CA THR A 96 8.04 13.21 -25.26
C THR A 96 9.32 13.51 -24.50
N ASP A 97 9.21 13.80 -23.19
CA ASP A 97 10.36 14.06 -22.31
C ASP A 97 11.27 12.83 -22.24
N LEU A 98 10.71 11.61 -22.13
CA LEU A 98 11.48 10.38 -22.11
C LEU A 98 12.23 10.13 -23.42
N LYS A 99 11.62 10.43 -24.57
CA LYS A 99 12.30 10.37 -25.88
C LYS A 99 13.47 11.36 -25.94
N ASN A 100 13.27 12.58 -25.43
CA ASN A 100 14.34 13.59 -25.35
C ASN A 100 15.50 13.11 -24.45
N TYR A 101 15.21 12.53 -23.28
CA TYR A 101 16.24 11.98 -22.40
C TYR A 101 17.02 10.83 -23.04
N LYS A 102 16.35 9.99 -23.83
CA LYS A 102 17.00 8.92 -24.61
C LYS A 102 17.89 9.49 -25.72
N GLY A 103 17.44 10.54 -26.43
CA GLY A 103 18.26 11.25 -27.41
C GLY A 103 19.52 11.86 -26.80
N ASN A 104 19.39 12.46 -25.61
CA ASN A 104 20.51 13.06 -24.88
C ASN A 104 21.43 12.04 -24.19
N SER A 105 21.05 10.75 -24.17
CA SER A 105 21.82 9.65 -23.58
C SER A 105 22.20 9.82 -22.10
N ILE A 106 21.36 10.52 -21.32
CA ILE A 106 21.59 10.74 -19.88
C ILE A 106 20.89 9.63 -19.09
N LYS A 107 21.64 8.65 -18.60
CA LYS A 107 21.10 7.45 -17.90
C LYS A 107 20.17 7.80 -16.75
N GLU A 108 20.56 8.74 -15.87
CA GLU A 108 19.75 9.11 -14.70
C GLU A 108 18.44 9.81 -15.10
N SER A 109 18.44 10.62 -16.16
CA SER A 109 17.22 11.23 -16.68
C SER A 109 16.28 10.21 -17.31
N ILE A 110 16.82 9.22 -18.03
CA ILE A 110 16.03 8.11 -18.58
C ILE A 110 15.42 7.28 -17.45
N ARG A 111 16.18 7.00 -16.39
CA ARG A 111 15.72 6.27 -15.22
C ARG A 111 14.56 7.01 -14.53
N ARG A 112 14.73 8.30 -14.21
CA ARG A 112 13.67 9.13 -13.62
C ARG A 112 12.45 9.24 -14.52
N GLY A 113 12.64 9.42 -15.82
CA GLY A 113 11.53 9.44 -16.77
C GLY A 113 10.72 8.13 -16.79
N HIS A 114 11.38 6.99 -16.60
CA HIS A 114 10.69 5.70 -16.45
C HIS A 114 9.93 5.58 -15.12
N ASP A 115 10.46 6.12 -14.02
CA ASP A 115 9.77 6.16 -12.73
C ASP A 115 8.53 7.07 -12.79
N ASP A 116 8.68 8.29 -13.32
CA ASP A 116 7.59 9.27 -13.47
C ASP A 116 6.44 8.73 -14.35
N LEU A 117 6.80 8.00 -15.40
CA LEU A 117 5.84 7.35 -16.28
C LEU A 117 5.14 6.19 -15.56
N GLY A 118 5.87 5.41 -14.76
CA GLY A 118 5.31 4.34 -13.92
C GLY A 118 4.31 4.88 -12.90
N ASP A 119 4.65 5.97 -12.21
CA ASP A 119 3.80 6.63 -11.23
C ASP A 119 2.51 7.16 -11.89
N HIS A 120 2.64 7.76 -13.08
CA HIS A 120 1.48 8.21 -13.83
C HIS A 120 0.56 7.06 -14.27
N TYR A 121 1.12 5.92 -14.67
CA TYR A 121 0.32 4.73 -14.97
C TYR A 121 -0.40 4.17 -13.73
N LEU A 122 0.23 4.22 -12.56
CA LEU A 122 -0.41 3.87 -11.29
C LEU A 122 -1.58 4.82 -10.95
N ASP A 123 -1.40 6.12 -11.15
CA ASP A 123 -2.46 7.13 -10.94
C ASP A 123 -3.66 6.90 -11.89
N CYS A 124 -3.37 6.49 -13.12
CA CYS A 124 -4.36 6.16 -14.15
C CYS A 124 -5.02 4.78 -13.96
N GLY A 125 -4.44 3.92 -13.12
CA GLY A 125 -4.94 2.56 -12.85
C GLY A 125 -4.45 1.48 -13.81
N ASP A 126 -3.48 1.77 -14.68
CA ASP A 126 -2.89 0.77 -15.60
C ASP A 126 -1.65 0.10 -14.97
N LEU A 127 -1.92 -0.97 -14.21
CA LEU A 127 -0.90 -1.72 -13.48
C LEU A 127 0.08 -2.47 -14.41
N SER A 128 -0.39 -2.91 -15.59
CA SER A 128 0.43 -3.69 -16.52
C SER A 128 1.50 -2.84 -17.17
N ASN A 129 1.15 -1.62 -17.60
CA ASN A 129 2.10 -0.70 -18.21
C ASN A 129 3.01 -0.03 -17.16
N ALA A 130 2.51 0.20 -15.94
CA ALA A 130 3.36 0.63 -14.82
C ALA A 130 4.52 -0.37 -14.57
N LEU A 131 4.21 -1.67 -14.47
CA LEU A 131 5.22 -2.70 -14.23
C LEU A 131 6.29 -2.75 -15.33
N LYS A 132 5.88 -2.58 -16.60
CA LYS A 132 6.82 -2.52 -17.74
C LYS A 132 7.73 -1.31 -17.66
N CYS A 133 7.23 -0.16 -17.20
CA CYS A 133 8.02 1.06 -17.06
C CYS A 133 9.13 0.90 -16.01
N TYR A 134 8.79 0.43 -14.81
CA TYR A 134 9.78 0.15 -13.78
C TYR A 134 10.76 -0.97 -14.18
N SER A 135 10.29 -1.98 -14.92
CA SER A 135 11.16 -3.05 -15.42
C SER A 135 12.20 -2.54 -16.41
N ARG A 136 11.83 -1.56 -17.25
CA ARG A 136 12.77 -0.90 -18.20
C ARG A 136 13.74 0.05 -17.50
N ALA A 137 13.34 0.67 -16.39
CA ALA A 137 14.22 1.53 -15.60
C ALA A 137 15.47 0.79 -15.10
N ARG A 138 15.37 -0.54 -14.90
CA ARG A 138 16.43 -1.41 -14.41
C ARG A 138 17.76 -1.26 -15.15
N ASP A 139 17.71 -1.19 -16.47
CA ASP A 139 18.93 -1.21 -17.30
C ASP A 139 19.71 0.13 -17.22
N TYR A 140 19.09 1.16 -16.63
CA TYR A 140 19.66 2.48 -16.40
C TYR A 140 20.10 2.70 -14.94
N CYS A 141 19.98 1.68 -14.07
CA CYS A 141 20.45 1.74 -12.69
C CYS A 141 21.98 1.69 -12.60
N THR A 142 22.60 2.74 -12.08
CA THR A 142 24.06 2.86 -11.89
C THR A 142 24.53 2.67 -10.43
N SER A 143 23.62 2.76 -9.47
CA SER A 143 23.90 2.67 -8.03
C SER A 143 23.02 1.60 -7.40
N SER A 144 23.51 0.96 -6.33
CA SER A 144 22.72 0.05 -5.49
C SER A 144 21.43 0.67 -4.98
N LYS A 145 21.44 1.97 -4.64
CA LYS A 145 20.22 2.71 -4.23
C LYS A 145 19.16 2.74 -5.33
N HIS A 146 19.58 2.88 -6.59
CA HIS A 146 18.67 2.85 -7.73
C HIS A 146 18.03 1.47 -7.90
N VAL A 147 18.79 0.40 -7.69
CA VAL A 147 18.27 -0.98 -7.75
C VAL A 147 17.24 -1.22 -6.64
N VAL A 148 17.54 -0.80 -5.41
CA VAL A 148 16.63 -0.97 -4.26
C VAL A 148 15.33 -0.19 -4.46
N ASN A 149 15.40 1.08 -4.87
CA ASN A 149 14.20 1.88 -5.15
C ASN A 149 13.34 1.28 -6.27
N MET A 150 13.98 0.81 -7.35
CA MET A 150 13.28 0.11 -8.42
C MET A 150 12.60 -1.17 -7.90
N CYS A 151 13.27 -1.96 -7.05
CA CYS A 151 12.66 -3.15 -6.45
C CYS A 151 11.42 -2.80 -5.61
N LEU A 152 11.47 -1.71 -4.82
CA LEU A 152 10.31 -1.24 -4.05
C LEU A 152 9.14 -0.86 -4.96
N ASN A 153 9.40 -0.14 -6.06
CA ASN A 153 8.35 0.24 -7.02
C ASN A 153 7.73 -1.00 -7.70
N VAL A 154 8.55 -1.98 -8.09
CA VAL A 154 8.05 -3.24 -8.65
C VAL A 154 7.20 -4.00 -7.63
N ILE A 155 7.67 -4.13 -6.38
CA ILE A 155 6.92 -4.76 -5.30
C ILE A 155 5.55 -4.11 -5.12
N LYS A 156 5.49 -2.76 -5.11
CA LYS A 156 4.25 -2.00 -5.01
C LYS A 156 3.25 -2.39 -6.11
N VAL A 157 3.68 -2.41 -7.39
CA VAL A 157 2.81 -2.80 -8.51
C VAL A 157 2.40 -4.28 -8.42
N SER A 158 3.34 -5.16 -8.07
CA SER A 158 3.09 -6.60 -7.93
C SER A 158 2.10 -6.93 -6.83
N VAL A 159 2.03 -6.13 -5.75
CA VAL A 159 1.01 -6.26 -4.70
C VAL A 159 -0.39 -5.92 -5.25
N TYR A 160 -0.52 -4.86 -6.05
CA TYR A 160 -1.82 -4.54 -6.69
C TYR A 160 -2.27 -5.62 -7.68
N LEU A 161 -1.33 -6.25 -8.38
CA LEU A 161 -1.59 -7.38 -9.28
C LEU A 161 -1.77 -8.72 -8.53
N GLN A 162 -1.64 -8.74 -7.20
CA GLN A 162 -1.70 -9.94 -6.35
C GLN A 162 -0.70 -11.05 -6.77
N ASN A 163 0.43 -10.67 -7.37
CA ASN A 163 1.47 -11.61 -7.77
C ASN A 163 2.52 -11.74 -6.65
N TRP A 164 2.22 -12.56 -5.65
CA TRP A 164 3.02 -12.74 -4.44
C TRP A 164 4.39 -13.39 -4.69
N SER A 165 4.51 -14.28 -5.68
CA SER A 165 5.79 -14.89 -6.07
C SER A 165 6.77 -13.86 -6.63
N HIS A 166 6.25 -12.89 -7.39
CA HIS A 166 7.04 -11.79 -7.94
C HIS A 166 7.53 -10.85 -6.83
N VAL A 167 6.67 -10.57 -5.84
CA VAL A 167 7.03 -9.80 -4.63
C VAL A 167 8.21 -10.45 -3.89
N LEU A 168 8.11 -11.74 -3.55
CA LEU A 168 9.16 -12.44 -2.79
C LEU A 168 10.50 -12.48 -3.54
N SER A 169 10.46 -12.69 -4.85
CA SER A 169 11.67 -12.69 -5.69
C SER A 169 12.39 -11.34 -5.68
N TYR A 170 11.63 -10.24 -5.74
CA TYR A 170 12.19 -8.89 -5.72
C TYR A 170 12.59 -8.44 -4.32
N VAL A 171 11.93 -8.93 -3.27
CA VAL A 171 12.39 -8.73 -1.88
C VAL A 171 13.76 -9.39 -1.70
N SER A 172 13.91 -10.67 -2.06
CA SER A 172 15.20 -11.36 -1.95
C SER A 172 16.30 -10.68 -2.79
N LYS A 173 15.95 -10.18 -3.99
CA LYS A 173 16.87 -9.40 -4.82
C LYS A 173 17.28 -8.08 -4.16
N ALA A 174 16.36 -7.37 -3.52
CA ALA A 174 16.68 -6.15 -2.81
C ALA A 174 17.58 -6.44 -1.59
N GLU A 175 17.27 -7.45 -0.80
CA GLU A 175 18.05 -7.85 0.39
C GLU A 175 19.49 -8.27 0.06
N THR A 176 19.71 -8.90 -1.11
CA THR A 176 21.04 -9.31 -1.57
C THR A 176 21.87 -8.17 -2.18
N THR A 177 21.29 -6.97 -2.33
CA THR A 177 22.02 -5.82 -2.88
C THR A 177 22.98 -5.25 -1.81
N PRO A 178 24.28 -5.07 -2.11
CA PRO A 178 25.35 -4.86 -1.13
C PRO A 178 25.21 -3.62 -0.23
N GLU A 179 24.42 -2.61 -0.60
CA GLU A 179 24.17 -1.48 0.29
C GLU A 179 23.31 -1.82 1.51
N ILE A 180 22.45 -2.83 1.44
CA ILE A 180 21.67 -3.29 2.61
C ILE A 180 22.54 -4.15 3.54
N ALA A 181 23.56 -4.83 3.02
CA ALA A 181 24.39 -5.77 3.77
C ALA A 181 25.60 -5.12 4.48
N GLU A 182 26.14 -4.00 3.99
CA GLU A 182 27.46 -3.50 4.43
C GLU A 182 27.45 -2.23 5.31
N ARG A 183 26.30 -1.68 5.68
CA ARG A 183 26.25 -0.48 6.54
C ARG A 183 25.33 -0.71 7.73
N GLY A 184 25.92 -1.09 8.86
CA GLY A 184 25.22 -1.27 10.12
C GLY A 184 24.52 0.01 10.60
N ASP A 185 23.25 -0.17 11.01
CA ASP A 185 22.47 0.55 12.05
C ASP A 185 22.44 2.08 12.14
N ARG A 186 23.15 2.84 11.29
CA ARG A 186 23.28 4.30 11.48
C ARG A 186 22.40 5.17 10.59
N ASP A 187 21.84 4.61 9.52
CA ASP A 187 20.94 5.34 8.62
C ASP A 187 19.49 4.91 8.86
N SER A 188 18.72 5.75 9.56
CA SER A 188 17.27 5.54 9.79
C SER A 188 16.51 5.29 8.48
N GLN A 189 16.97 5.89 7.38
CA GLN A 189 16.39 5.68 6.05
C GLN A 189 16.64 4.27 5.49
N GLN A 190 17.81 3.67 5.76
CA GLN A 190 18.11 2.30 5.35
C GLN A 190 17.31 1.29 6.15
N MET A 191 17.17 1.51 7.46
CA MET A 191 16.33 0.68 8.31
C MET A 191 14.86 0.75 7.88
N ALA A 192 14.35 1.91 7.48
CA ALA A 192 13.02 2.04 6.91
C ALA A 192 12.82 1.20 5.64
N VAL A 193 13.83 1.12 4.76
CA VAL A 193 13.77 0.31 3.55
C VAL A 193 13.74 -1.19 3.89
N VAL A 194 14.58 -1.64 4.82
CA VAL A 194 14.57 -3.03 5.28
C VAL A 194 13.22 -3.39 5.88
N THR A 195 12.68 -2.53 6.75
CA THR A 195 11.34 -2.71 7.34
C THR A 195 10.26 -2.81 6.27
N ARG A 196 10.29 -1.96 5.24
CA ARG A 196 9.35 -2.04 4.09
C ARG A 196 9.45 -3.37 3.34
N LEU A 197 10.67 -3.86 3.09
CA LEU A 197 10.90 -5.15 2.43
C LEU A 197 10.37 -6.31 3.27
N LYS A 198 10.63 -6.31 4.59
CA LYS A 198 10.12 -7.32 5.52
C LYS A 198 8.59 -7.30 5.61
N CYS A 199 7.97 -6.12 5.66
CA CYS A 199 6.52 -5.98 5.63
C CYS A 199 5.91 -6.52 4.32
N ALA A 200 6.52 -6.23 3.17
CA ALA A 200 6.05 -6.73 1.88
C ALA A 200 6.19 -8.26 1.77
N ALA A 201 7.30 -8.84 2.27
CA ALA A 201 7.46 -10.30 2.34
C ALA A 201 6.46 -10.94 3.30
N GLY A 202 6.24 -10.36 4.48
CA GLY A 202 5.25 -10.81 5.44
C GLY A 202 3.84 -10.83 4.84
N LEU A 203 3.47 -9.78 4.08
CA LEU A 203 2.20 -9.71 3.38
C LEU A 203 2.07 -10.79 2.28
N ALA A 204 3.13 -11.04 1.51
CA ALA A 204 3.13 -12.07 0.48
C ALA A 204 3.01 -13.50 1.07
N GLU A 205 3.71 -13.78 2.17
CA GLU A 205 3.61 -15.05 2.89
C GLU A 205 2.22 -15.22 3.54
N LEU A 206 1.63 -14.14 4.04
CA LEU A 206 0.27 -14.13 4.58
C LEU A 206 -0.75 -14.50 3.50
N ALA A 207 -0.65 -13.89 2.32
CA ALA A 207 -1.54 -14.17 1.19
C ALA A 207 -1.38 -15.60 0.65
N THR A 208 -0.19 -16.19 0.77
CA THR A 208 0.08 -17.59 0.42
C THR A 208 -0.23 -18.60 1.54
N LYS A 209 -0.89 -18.15 2.63
CA LYS A 209 -1.31 -18.95 3.80
C LYS A 209 -0.15 -19.55 4.61
N LYS A 210 1.07 -19.00 4.49
CA LYS A 210 2.26 -19.44 5.22
C LYS A 210 2.44 -18.61 6.49
N TYR A 211 1.51 -18.77 7.43
CA TYR A 211 1.41 -17.92 8.63
C TYR A 211 2.66 -17.95 9.52
N LYS A 212 3.34 -19.09 9.64
CA LYS A 212 4.57 -19.21 10.46
C LYS A 212 5.71 -18.36 9.89
N GLN A 213 5.83 -18.30 8.57
CA GLN A 213 6.87 -17.50 7.91
C GLN A 213 6.49 -16.02 7.88
N ALA A 214 5.21 -15.71 7.65
CA ALA A 214 4.68 -14.35 7.72
C ALA A 214 4.94 -13.71 9.10
N ALA A 215 4.65 -14.44 10.19
CA ALA A 215 4.91 -13.99 11.56
C ALA A 215 6.40 -13.63 11.79
N LYS A 216 7.32 -14.47 11.30
CA LYS A 216 8.77 -14.20 11.42
C LYS A 216 9.16 -12.91 10.72
N PHE A 217 8.63 -12.65 9.52
CA PHE A 217 8.95 -11.43 8.79
C PHE A 217 8.36 -10.17 9.44
N PHE A 218 7.13 -10.24 9.95
CA PHE A 218 6.52 -9.11 10.66
C PHE A 218 7.21 -8.79 11.98
N LEU A 219 7.71 -9.79 12.71
CA LEU A 219 8.47 -9.58 13.95
C LEU A 219 9.90 -9.03 13.70
N GLN A 220 10.45 -9.22 12.50
CA GLN A 220 11.73 -8.63 12.10
C GLN A 220 11.61 -7.18 11.62
N ALA A 221 10.39 -6.67 11.42
CA ALA A 221 10.15 -5.30 10.98
C ALA A 221 10.23 -4.34 12.18
N SER A 222 11.02 -3.27 12.09
CA SER A 222 11.11 -2.28 13.17
C SER A 222 9.93 -1.31 13.15
N PHE A 223 9.21 -1.20 14.27
CA PHE A 223 8.01 -0.36 14.38
C PHE A 223 8.28 1.15 14.22
N ASP A 224 9.50 1.60 14.53
CA ASP A 224 9.91 3.02 14.47
C ASP A 224 9.95 3.60 13.05
N HIS A 225 9.93 2.73 12.03
CA HIS A 225 10.00 3.13 10.62
C HIS A 225 8.88 2.51 9.75
N CYS A 226 7.80 2.06 10.39
CA CYS A 226 6.65 1.42 9.74
C CYS A 226 5.67 2.40 9.04
N ASP A 227 6.10 3.62 8.72
CA ASP A 227 5.31 4.55 7.91
C ASP A 227 5.38 4.14 6.44
N PHE A 228 4.48 3.24 6.06
CA PHE A 228 4.27 2.84 4.68
C PHE A 228 2.77 2.82 4.32
N PRO A 229 2.14 4.02 4.26
CA PRO A 229 0.69 4.16 4.11
C PRO A 229 0.14 3.55 2.82
N GLU A 230 0.98 3.38 1.79
CA GLU A 230 0.58 2.79 0.52
C GLU A 230 0.32 1.27 0.58
N MET A 231 0.79 0.56 1.62
CA MET A 231 0.60 -0.90 1.72
C MET A 231 0.10 -1.35 3.10
N LEU A 232 0.74 -0.94 4.20
CA LEU A 232 0.34 -1.32 5.56
C LEU A 232 0.57 -0.20 6.57
N SER A 233 -0.42 0.01 7.44
CA SER A 233 -0.23 0.79 8.66
C SER A 233 0.56 -0.02 9.70
N PRO A 234 1.27 0.64 10.64
CA PRO A 234 1.96 -0.05 11.74
C PRO A 234 1.00 -0.88 12.59
N ASN A 235 -0.25 -0.43 12.75
CA ASN A 235 -1.30 -1.19 13.43
C ASN A 235 -1.62 -2.50 12.72
N ASN A 236 -1.71 -2.50 11.38
CA ASN A 236 -1.96 -3.71 10.61
C ASN A 236 -0.79 -4.70 10.74
N VAL A 237 0.45 -4.20 10.75
CA VAL A 237 1.64 -5.05 10.98
C VAL A 237 1.57 -5.71 12.36
N ALA A 238 1.23 -4.97 13.40
CA ALA A 238 1.10 -5.51 14.76
C ALA A 238 -0.02 -6.56 14.86
N VAL A 239 -1.19 -6.29 14.27
CA VAL A 239 -2.33 -7.22 14.29
C VAL A 239 -2.04 -8.48 13.48
N TYR A 240 -1.53 -8.35 12.25
CA TYR A 240 -1.22 -9.50 11.40
C TYR A 240 -0.05 -10.32 11.96
N GLY A 241 1.01 -9.66 12.43
CA GLY A 241 2.13 -10.33 13.09
C GLY A 241 1.71 -11.07 14.36
N GLY A 242 0.92 -10.42 15.23
CA GLY A 242 0.43 -11.00 16.48
C GLY A 242 -0.50 -12.20 16.27
N LEU A 243 -1.49 -12.08 15.37
CA LEU A 243 -2.42 -13.18 15.07
C LEU A 243 -1.70 -14.37 14.42
N CYS A 244 -0.81 -14.12 13.45
CA CYS A 244 -0.04 -15.18 12.81
C CYS A 244 0.92 -15.88 13.78
N ALA A 245 1.57 -15.12 14.67
CA ALA A 245 2.46 -15.70 15.67
C ALA A 245 1.68 -16.54 16.69
N LEU A 246 0.57 -16.02 17.22
CA LEU A 246 -0.26 -16.76 18.18
C LEU A 246 -0.81 -18.07 17.60
N ALA A 247 -1.17 -18.07 16.31
CA ALA A 247 -1.69 -19.25 15.65
C ALA A 247 -0.63 -20.32 15.30
N THR A 248 0.67 -19.96 15.25
CA THR A 248 1.71 -20.87 14.70
C THR A 248 2.93 -21.11 15.57
N PHE A 249 3.22 -20.22 16.51
CA PHE A 249 4.39 -20.35 17.39
C PHE A 249 4.01 -21.13 18.64
N ASP A 250 4.94 -21.94 19.12
CA ASP A 250 4.80 -22.58 20.43
C ASP A 250 5.04 -21.57 21.56
N ARG A 251 4.73 -21.99 22.79
CA ARG A 251 4.86 -21.10 23.98
C ARG A 251 6.29 -20.59 24.17
N GLN A 252 7.29 -21.39 23.80
CA GLN A 252 8.71 -21.02 23.92
C GLN A 252 9.12 -20.02 22.82
N GLU A 253 8.70 -20.23 21.57
CA GLU A 253 8.90 -19.31 20.45
C GLU A 253 8.21 -17.97 20.70
N LEU A 254 7.00 -17.95 21.27
CA LEU A 254 6.31 -16.71 21.65
C LEU A 254 7.07 -15.93 22.72
N GLN A 255 7.52 -16.62 23.77
CA GLN A 255 8.29 -15.96 24.84
C GLN A 255 9.60 -15.38 24.30
N ARG A 256 10.29 -16.11 23.42
CA ARG A 256 11.56 -15.67 22.84
C ARG A 256 11.41 -14.55 21.81
N ASN A 257 10.41 -14.62 20.94
CA ASN A 257 10.32 -13.73 19.77
C ASN A 257 9.38 -12.54 19.97
N ILE A 258 8.48 -12.57 20.96
CA ILE A 258 7.52 -11.47 21.20
C ILE A 258 7.76 -10.85 22.57
N ILE A 259 7.84 -11.67 23.62
CA ILE A 259 7.93 -11.15 25.01
C ILE A 259 9.33 -10.64 25.32
N SER A 260 10.37 -11.25 24.74
CA SER A 260 11.76 -10.81 24.88
C SER A 260 12.28 -10.01 23.68
N SER A 261 11.44 -9.77 22.67
CA SER A 261 11.72 -8.78 21.63
C SER A 261 11.45 -7.40 22.23
N ARG A 262 12.52 -6.64 22.46
CA ARG A 262 12.50 -5.31 23.07
C ARG A 262 13.27 -4.35 22.18
#